data_AF-A0AA40KCQ5-F1
#
_entry.id   AF-A0AA40KCQ5-F1
#
_cell.length_a   1.000
_cell.length_b   1.000
_cell.length_c   1.000
_cell.angle_alpha   90.00
_cell.angle_beta   90.00
_cell.angle_gamma   90.00
#
_symmetry.space_group_name_H-M   'P 1'
#
loop_
_entity.id
_entity.type
_entity.pdbx_description
1 polymer ?
#
loop_
_entity_poly.entity_id
_entity_poly.type
_entity_poly.pdbx_seq_one_letter_code
_entity_poly.pdbx_strand_id
1 'polypeptide(L)'
;MKGPGKVMSTSLSSCNRLSPSLTVRLPSTLPQMGTPFPDGTSELGLSSMSSTLRPPSSQSSLPSMERPSDSLGTNSLQESLSSSWASYLSAQHSSRELSALKRSVTEQIDSVKASTRSLQQEALRHQNLVATTLSEFREQSERAAFDLNRLKPLQDSLPALRQELQSHSEKSSKSLGELSDNFSALQERVDGMESLVSKDTKTAQDRYGVALKMIEFLQGELKGLTAEKIALENKLSAVERKVETMEETNRPLPEATVEFLAGIFSRRHDLLRLLDKPVDLAVHPPPVLSEPERTPRRVTRTSTRVTRSATKSLEPANGPEKDNQKFVRKRKGQDPPPPPTSAKRSSSSKQNLGALLLQYKQEYKAHPPASDVMFIRNFLDDVEDADVSRHIQEWLATTISKYVTLKKGLRHNKDINRHINIRPRLTWKEFQKAVIKTPPLPE
;
A
#
# COMPACT_ATOMS: atom_id res chain seq x y z
N MET A 1 -45.70 15.54 -49.17
CA MET A 1 -45.07 16.83 -49.51
C MET A 1 -43.68 16.89 -48.87
N LYS A 2 -42.74 17.40 -49.65
CA LYS A 2 -41.31 17.73 -49.45
C LYS A 2 -40.71 17.67 -48.02
N GLY A 3 -39.55 17.01 -47.91
CA GLY A 3 -38.53 17.25 -46.86
C GLY A 3 -37.89 18.65 -46.96
N PRO A 4 -36.80 18.98 -46.22
CA PRO A 4 -35.53 18.22 -46.10
C PRO A 4 -35.04 18.11 -44.62
N GLY A 5 -34.06 17.29 -44.21
CA GLY A 5 -32.75 17.00 -44.78
C GLY A 5 -31.70 17.95 -44.19
N LYS A 6 -31.02 17.55 -43.10
CA LYS A 6 -29.78 18.23 -42.67
C LYS A 6 -28.81 17.24 -42.05
N VAL A 7 -27.85 16.86 -42.88
CA VAL A 7 -26.63 16.12 -42.54
C VAL A 7 -25.62 17.17 -42.08
N MET A 8 -25.05 17.03 -40.88
CA MET A 8 -23.85 17.79 -40.49
C MET A 8 -22.70 16.82 -40.28
N SER A 9 -21.89 16.70 -41.33
CA SER A 9 -20.53 16.18 -41.27
C SER A 9 -19.64 17.24 -40.65
N THR A 10 -19.12 17.01 -39.45
CA THR A 10 -18.02 17.80 -38.90
C THR A 10 -16.70 17.10 -39.23
N SER A 11 -16.03 17.63 -40.26
CA SER A 11 -14.64 17.37 -40.59
C SER A 11 -13.75 17.97 -39.50
N LEU A 12 -13.04 17.14 -38.74
CA LEU A 12 -11.97 17.58 -37.85
C LEU A 12 -10.68 17.63 -38.66
N SER A 13 -10.38 18.81 -39.19
CA SER A 13 -9.07 19.15 -39.75
C SER A 13 -8.02 19.14 -38.65
N SER A 14 -7.01 18.29 -38.85
CA SER A 14 -5.84 18.15 -38.00
C SER A 14 -4.87 19.31 -38.27
N CYS A 15 -4.88 20.34 -37.42
CA CYS A 15 -3.82 21.35 -37.39
C CYS A 15 -2.69 20.87 -36.49
N ASN A 16 -1.63 20.33 -37.10
CA ASN A 16 -0.32 20.16 -36.48
C ASN A 16 0.28 21.54 -36.16
N ARG A 17 0.08 22.04 -34.94
CA ARG A 17 0.90 23.12 -34.38
C ARG A 17 2.12 22.51 -33.69
N LEU A 18 3.24 22.53 -34.39
CA LEU A 18 4.58 22.39 -33.81
C LEU A 18 4.74 23.51 -32.77
N SER A 19 4.94 23.12 -31.51
CA SER A 19 5.27 24.05 -30.43
C SER A 19 6.79 24.29 -30.47
N PRO A 20 7.30 25.52 -30.58
CA PRO A 20 8.70 25.78 -30.36
C PRO A 20 8.98 25.75 -28.86
N SER A 21 9.89 24.88 -28.46
CA SER A 21 10.47 24.85 -27.12
C SER A 21 11.25 26.15 -26.87
N LEU A 22 10.61 27.12 -26.20
CA LEU A 22 11.27 28.30 -25.68
C LEU A 22 12.07 27.89 -24.43
N THR A 23 13.35 27.61 -24.64
CA THR A 23 14.35 27.55 -23.57
C THR A 23 14.53 28.97 -23.01
N VAL A 24 13.77 29.32 -21.98
CA VAL A 24 13.95 30.55 -21.21
C VAL A 24 15.21 30.37 -20.37
N ARG A 25 16.33 30.89 -20.88
CA ARG A 25 17.59 31.02 -20.14
C ARG A 25 17.45 32.24 -19.22
N LEU A 26 17.17 32.00 -17.95
CA LEU A 26 17.17 33.03 -16.90
C LEU A 26 18.56 33.66 -16.79
N PRO A 27 18.72 35.00 -16.90
CA PRO A 27 19.93 35.67 -16.45
C PRO A 27 19.86 35.80 -14.93
N SER A 28 20.62 34.96 -14.23
CA SER A 28 20.94 35.15 -12.81
C SER A 28 21.93 36.30 -12.68
N THR A 29 21.42 37.52 -12.50
CA THR A 29 22.23 38.62 -11.96
C THR A 29 21.30 39.53 -11.18
N LEU A 30 21.30 39.34 -9.86
CA LEU A 30 20.72 40.27 -8.89
C LEU A 30 21.37 41.64 -9.05
N PRO A 31 20.60 42.74 -9.20
CA PRO A 31 21.07 44.05 -8.81
C PRO A 31 20.77 44.25 -7.32
N GLN A 32 21.80 44.49 -6.52
CA GLN A 32 21.64 45.02 -5.18
C GLN A 32 20.99 46.39 -5.25
N MET A 33 19.88 46.52 -4.53
CA MET A 33 19.25 47.79 -4.18
C MET A 33 20.22 48.63 -3.35
N GLY A 34 20.61 49.77 -3.91
CA GLY A 34 21.38 50.81 -3.23
C GLY A 34 21.11 52.16 -3.88
N THR A 35 20.10 52.86 -3.36
CA THR A 35 19.99 54.33 -3.39
C THR A 35 19.73 54.77 -1.93
N PRO A 36 19.93 56.03 -1.50
CA PRO A 36 20.10 57.25 -2.31
C PRO A 36 21.16 58.25 -1.78
N PHE A 37 21.66 59.14 -2.66
CA PHE A 37 21.63 60.63 -2.56
C PHE A 37 22.69 61.27 -3.48
N PRO A 38 22.45 62.51 -3.96
CA PRO A 38 23.23 63.16 -4.99
C PRO A 38 24.23 64.18 -4.41
N ASP A 39 25.44 64.15 -4.92
CA ASP A 39 26.38 65.27 -4.98
C ASP A 39 27.22 64.93 -6.22
N GLY A 40 27.21 65.74 -7.27
CA GLY A 40 27.70 67.10 -7.25
C GLY A 40 28.85 67.10 -8.26
N THR A 41 28.77 68.01 -9.23
CA THR A 41 29.90 68.52 -10.01
C THR A 41 30.89 67.50 -10.60
N SER A 42 30.88 67.34 -11.92
CA SER A 42 32.09 67.57 -12.74
C SER A 42 31.84 67.36 -14.23
N GLU A 43 32.15 68.41 -14.96
CA GLU A 43 32.87 68.40 -16.24
C GLU A 43 32.19 67.83 -17.51
N LEU A 44 31.52 68.77 -18.17
CA LEU A 44 31.60 69.06 -19.61
C LEU A 44 32.81 68.44 -20.33
N GLY A 45 32.56 67.36 -21.08
CA GLY A 45 33.48 66.81 -22.08
C GLY A 45 32.96 67.01 -23.51
N LEU A 46 32.73 68.27 -23.92
CA LEU A 46 32.50 68.61 -25.32
C LEU A 46 33.86 68.65 -26.04
N SER A 47 34.26 67.53 -26.65
CA SER A 47 35.42 67.51 -27.55
C SER A 47 35.09 68.23 -28.85
N SER A 48 35.35 69.53 -28.80
CA SER A 48 35.45 70.47 -29.90
C SER A 48 36.61 70.08 -30.82
N MET A 49 36.35 69.50 -31.99
CA MET A 49 37.34 69.43 -33.07
C MET A 49 37.26 70.73 -33.89
N SER A 50 37.73 71.82 -33.28
CA SER A 50 37.95 73.10 -33.96
C SER A 50 39.33 73.05 -34.62
N SER A 51 39.40 72.60 -35.86
CA SER A 51 40.60 72.78 -36.69
C SER A 51 40.72 74.26 -37.04
N THR A 52 41.53 74.92 -36.22
CA THR A 52 41.95 76.31 -36.29
C THR A 52 42.74 76.53 -37.58
N LEU A 53 42.11 77.16 -38.58
CA LEU A 53 42.82 77.72 -39.74
C LEU A 53 43.61 78.94 -39.25
N ARG A 54 44.90 78.71 -39.07
CA ARG A 54 45.95 79.68 -38.75
C ARG A 54 46.04 80.73 -39.88
N PRO A 55 45.82 82.03 -39.63
CA PRO A 55 46.14 83.05 -40.62
C PRO A 55 47.66 83.25 -40.65
N PRO A 56 48.29 83.49 -41.81
CA PRO A 56 49.65 83.97 -41.84
C PRO A 56 49.68 85.42 -41.33
N SER A 57 50.36 85.58 -40.21
CA SER A 57 50.76 86.85 -39.61
C SER A 57 51.50 87.72 -40.63
N SER A 58 50.91 88.87 -40.95
CA SER A 58 51.57 90.01 -41.57
C SER A 58 52.74 90.46 -40.68
N GLN A 59 53.98 90.34 -41.15
CA GLN A 59 55.08 91.15 -40.65
C GLN A 59 55.29 92.31 -41.62
N SER A 60 54.78 93.47 -41.20
CA SER A 60 55.25 94.75 -41.68
C SER A 60 56.69 94.96 -41.19
N SER A 61 57.59 95.37 -42.08
CA SER A 61 58.79 96.12 -41.70
C SER A 61 58.95 97.28 -42.67
N LEU A 62 59.17 98.43 -42.03
CA LEU A 62 59.14 99.81 -42.49
C LEU A 62 60.33 100.20 -43.39
N PRO A 63 60.31 101.41 -43.98
CA PRO A 63 61.01 101.75 -45.21
C PRO A 63 62.42 102.28 -44.95
N SER A 64 63.34 102.00 -45.87
CA SER A 64 64.61 102.71 -45.95
C SER A 64 64.56 103.66 -47.15
N MET A 65 64.76 104.94 -46.84
CA MET A 65 64.79 106.07 -47.74
C MET A 65 66.06 106.14 -48.60
N GLU A 66 65.98 107.02 -49.63
CA GLU A 66 67.01 107.45 -50.59
C GLU A 66 67.16 106.55 -51.83
N ARG A 67 67.17 107.03 -53.08
CA ARG A 67 67.60 108.33 -53.63
C ARG A 67 66.96 108.54 -55.03
N PRO A 68 66.63 109.76 -55.46
CA PRO A 68 65.89 110.00 -56.70
C PRO A 68 66.83 109.89 -57.91
N SER A 69 66.58 108.90 -58.76
CA SER A 69 67.23 108.75 -60.06
C SER A 69 66.21 109.07 -61.14
N ASP A 70 66.32 110.27 -61.67
CA ASP A 70 65.64 110.72 -62.88
C ASP A 70 66.15 109.89 -64.09
N SER A 71 65.50 108.74 -64.34
CA SER A 71 65.63 108.01 -65.61
C SER A 71 64.30 108.02 -66.34
N LEU A 72 64.22 108.86 -67.36
CA LEU A 72 63.06 109.03 -68.23
C LEU A 72 62.63 107.70 -68.90
N GLY A 73 61.38 107.30 -68.64
CA GLY A 73 60.44 107.01 -69.73
C GLY A 73 60.03 105.56 -70.05
N THR A 74 60.81 104.51 -69.72
CA THR A 74 60.51 103.16 -70.24
C THR A 74 60.31 102.05 -69.18
N ASN A 75 60.87 102.17 -67.97
CA ASN A 75 60.75 101.14 -66.93
C ASN A 75 59.38 101.16 -66.19
N SER A 76 58.73 102.33 -66.12
CA SER A 76 57.42 102.50 -65.47
C SER A 76 56.31 101.67 -66.15
N LEU A 77 56.38 101.51 -67.47
CA LEU A 77 55.37 100.75 -68.22
C LEU A 77 55.55 99.24 -68.01
N GLN A 78 56.80 98.76 -67.92
CA GLN A 78 57.10 97.37 -67.60
C GLN A 78 56.72 97.02 -66.15
N GLU A 79 56.99 97.90 -65.19
CA GLU A 79 56.54 97.74 -63.80
C GLU A 79 55.01 97.75 -63.71
N SER A 80 54.33 98.68 -64.39
CA SER A 80 52.86 98.73 -64.42
C SER A 80 52.25 97.48 -65.07
N LEU A 81 52.85 96.96 -66.14
CA LEU A 81 52.40 95.71 -66.76
C LEU A 81 52.64 94.52 -65.85
N SER A 82 53.82 94.41 -65.24
CA SER A 82 54.13 93.31 -64.31
C SER A 82 53.21 93.32 -63.08
N SER A 83 52.90 94.50 -62.55
CA SER A 83 51.94 94.70 -61.47
C SER A 83 50.52 94.34 -61.89
N SER A 84 50.10 94.76 -63.09
CA SER A 84 48.78 94.42 -63.64
C SER A 84 48.63 92.92 -63.87
N TRP A 85 49.68 92.25 -64.37
CA TRP A 85 49.71 90.81 -64.56
C TRP A 85 49.72 90.05 -63.23
N ALA A 86 50.52 90.50 -62.26
CA ALA A 86 50.51 89.93 -60.91
C ALA A 86 49.13 90.09 -60.24
N SER A 87 48.49 91.25 -60.41
CA SER A 87 47.13 91.50 -59.92
C SER A 87 46.10 90.61 -60.61
N TYR A 88 46.22 90.42 -61.94
CA TYR A 88 45.32 89.54 -62.68
C TYR A 88 45.47 88.08 -62.23
N LEU A 89 46.70 87.58 -62.08
CA LEU A 89 46.97 86.22 -61.61
C LEU A 89 46.52 86.02 -60.15
N SER A 90 46.72 87.02 -59.29
CA SER A 90 46.22 87.02 -57.91
C SER A 90 44.69 86.97 -57.87
N ALA A 91 44.00 87.74 -58.70
CA ALA A 91 42.54 87.71 -58.83
C ALA A 91 42.02 86.35 -59.35
N GLN A 92 42.74 85.73 -60.29
CA GLN A 92 42.42 84.38 -60.77
C GLN A 92 42.61 83.33 -59.67
N HIS A 93 43.69 83.44 -58.88
CA HIS A 93 43.92 82.56 -57.75
C HIS A 93 42.83 82.70 -56.69
N SER A 94 42.49 83.93 -56.29
CA SER A 94 41.46 84.19 -55.28
C SER A 94 40.08 83.75 -55.76
N SER A 95 39.77 83.87 -57.06
CA SER A 95 38.53 83.33 -57.65
C SER A 95 38.45 81.80 -57.57
N ARG A 96 39.57 81.10 -57.78
CA ARG A 96 39.64 79.63 -57.63
C ARG A 96 39.50 79.20 -56.18
N GLU A 97 40.15 79.91 -55.25
CA GLU A 97 40.00 79.68 -53.81
C GLU A 97 38.58 79.94 -53.35
N LEU A 98 37.95 81.03 -53.78
CA LEU A 98 36.56 81.34 -53.47
C LEU A 98 35.62 80.27 -54.03
N SER A 99 35.89 79.77 -55.24
CA SER A 99 35.14 78.65 -55.83
C SER A 99 35.33 77.35 -55.06
N ALA A 100 36.55 77.06 -54.59
CA ALA A 100 36.86 75.88 -53.78
C ALA A 100 36.19 75.96 -52.39
N LEU A 101 36.26 77.13 -51.74
CA LEU A 101 35.60 77.40 -50.48
C LEU A 101 34.08 77.28 -50.62
N LYS A 102 33.50 77.85 -51.68
CA LYS A 102 32.06 77.71 -51.98
C LYS A 102 31.66 76.26 -52.11
N ARG A 103 32.42 75.43 -52.85
CA ARG A 103 32.16 74.00 -52.98
C ARG A 103 32.25 73.28 -51.63
N SER A 104 33.30 73.56 -50.86
CA SER A 104 33.48 72.98 -49.52
C SER A 104 32.33 73.34 -48.58
N VAL A 105 31.86 74.60 -48.57
CA VAL A 105 30.71 75.03 -47.78
C VAL A 105 29.43 74.33 -48.23
N THR A 106 29.19 74.17 -49.53
CA THR A 106 28.02 73.42 -50.03
C THR A 106 28.07 71.94 -49.64
N GLU A 107 29.23 71.30 -49.73
CA GLU A 107 29.44 69.92 -49.29
C GLU A 107 29.23 69.76 -47.78
N GLN A 108 29.70 70.71 -46.97
CA GLN A 108 29.45 70.73 -45.53
C GLN A 108 27.96 70.91 -45.22
N ILE A 109 27.26 71.81 -45.91
CA ILE A 109 25.82 72.01 -45.75
C ILE A 109 25.07 70.72 -46.08
N ASP A 110 25.42 70.03 -47.16
CA ASP A 110 24.74 68.80 -47.56
C ASP A 110 25.07 67.63 -46.62
N SER A 111 26.31 67.56 -46.12
CA SER A 111 26.72 66.63 -45.06
C SER A 111 25.92 66.85 -43.77
N VAL A 112 25.80 68.10 -43.30
CA VAL A 112 25.02 68.44 -42.09
C VAL A 112 23.54 68.14 -42.29
N LYS A 113 22.98 68.43 -43.47
CA LYS A 113 21.59 68.07 -43.80
C LYS A 113 21.38 66.55 -43.77
N ALA A 114 22.31 65.77 -44.32
CA ALA A 114 22.25 64.31 -44.27
C ALA A 114 22.34 63.79 -42.84
N SER A 115 23.25 64.32 -42.03
CA SER A 115 23.38 64.00 -40.60
C SER A 115 22.10 64.34 -39.81
N THR A 116 21.51 65.52 -40.06
CA THR A 116 20.26 65.95 -39.43
C THR A 116 19.11 65.01 -39.77
N ARG A 117 18.96 64.62 -41.05
CA ARG A 117 17.94 63.64 -41.47
C ARG A 117 18.18 62.27 -40.84
N SER A 118 19.43 61.82 -40.75
CA SER A 118 19.79 60.56 -40.09
C SER A 118 19.41 60.58 -38.61
N LEU A 119 19.73 61.66 -37.89
CA LEU A 119 19.38 61.82 -36.48
C LEU A 119 17.85 61.87 -36.26
N GLN A 120 17.11 62.54 -37.15
CA GLN A 120 15.65 62.56 -37.12
C GLN A 120 15.05 61.16 -37.33
N GLN A 121 15.57 60.39 -38.29
CA GLN A 121 15.14 59.01 -38.50
C GLN A 121 15.44 58.15 -37.28
N GLU A 122 16.60 58.33 -36.65
CA GLU A 122 16.96 57.59 -35.44
C GLU A 122 16.08 57.96 -34.25
N ALA A 123 15.76 59.24 -34.07
CA ALA A 123 14.82 59.69 -33.05
C ALA A 123 13.42 59.06 -33.22
N LEU A 124 12.93 58.97 -34.47
CA LEU A 124 11.66 58.29 -34.77
C LEU A 124 11.73 56.78 -34.50
N ARG A 125 12.87 56.12 -34.78
CA ARG A 125 13.07 54.71 -34.43
C ARG A 125 13.03 54.50 -32.92
N HIS A 126 13.72 55.34 -32.16
CA HIS A 126 13.69 55.29 -30.70
C HIS A 126 12.28 55.55 -30.15
N GLN A 127 11.55 56.52 -30.69
CA GLN A 127 10.16 56.78 -30.29
C GLN A 127 9.26 55.56 -30.52
N ASN A 128 9.40 54.90 -31.69
CA ASN A 128 8.65 53.68 -32.00
C ASN A 128 9.03 52.53 -31.06
N LEU A 129 10.31 52.35 -30.77
CA LEU A 129 10.78 51.32 -29.84
C LEU A 129 10.27 51.55 -28.40
N VAL A 130 10.26 52.80 -27.95
CA VAL A 130 9.67 53.15 -26.64
C VAL A 130 8.17 52.90 -26.63
N ALA A 131 7.46 53.24 -27.71
CA ALA A 131 6.03 52.98 -27.82
C ALA A 131 5.71 51.47 -27.80
N THR A 132 6.49 50.64 -28.51
CA THR A 132 6.30 49.18 -28.52
C THR A 132 6.59 48.57 -27.16
N THR A 133 7.70 48.94 -26.52
CA THR A 133 8.06 48.42 -25.19
C THR A 133 7.06 48.84 -24.11
N LEU A 134 6.52 50.06 -24.17
CA LEU A 134 5.44 50.49 -23.27
C LEU A 134 4.15 49.69 -23.49
N SER A 135 3.80 49.39 -24.74
CA SER A 135 2.61 48.57 -25.05
C SER A 135 2.75 47.12 -24.57
N GLU A 136 3.94 46.54 -24.72
CA GLU A 136 4.26 45.19 -24.22
C GLU A 136 4.21 45.13 -22.68
N PHE A 137 4.81 46.11 -22.01
CA PHE A 137 4.77 46.20 -20.54
C PHE A 137 3.32 46.34 -20.02
N ARG A 138 2.50 47.16 -20.70
CA ARG A 138 1.09 47.32 -20.35
C ARG A 138 0.33 46.01 -20.51
N GLU A 139 0.51 45.29 -21.62
CA GLU A 139 -0.13 43.99 -21.83
C GLU A 139 0.32 42.97 -20.77
N GLN A 140 1.61 42.97 -20.40
CA GLN A 140 2.13 42.13 -19.34
C GLN A 140 1.51 42.46 -17.97
N SER A 141 1.35 43.74 -17.66
CA SER A 141 0.68 44.20 -16.43
C SER A 141 -0.78 43.79 -16.37
N GLU A 142 -1.52 43.92 -17.48
CA GLU A 142 -2.93 43.51 -17.59
C GLU A 142 -3.08 41.99 -17.45
N ARG A 143 -2.18 41.19 -18.06
CA ARG A 143 -2.13 39.73 -17.86
C ARG A 143 -1.86 39.36 -16.41
N ALA A 144 -0.90 40.01 -15.75
CA ALA A 144 -0.58 39.77 -14.34
C ALA A 144 -1.77 40.11 -13.41
N ALA A 145 -2.49 41.20 -13.68
CA ALA A 145 -3.68 41.57 -12.94
C ALA A 145 -4.82 40.55 -13.15
N PHE A 146 -4.98 40.02 -14.36
CA PHE A 146 -5.95 38.96 -14.65
C PHE A 146 -5.64 37.66 -13.89
N ASP A 147 -4.37 37.25 -13.87
CA ASP A 147 -3.94 36.06 -13.13
C ASP A 147 -4.13 36.22 -11.62
N LEU A 148 -3.84 37.40 -11.06
CA LEU A 148 -4.09 37.70 -9.64
C LEU A 148 -5.58 37.62 -9.30
N ASN A 149 -6.45 38.15 -10.17
CA ASN A 149 -7.90 38.02 -10.02
C ASN A 149 -8.39 36.57 -10.11
N ARG A 150 -7.71 35.70 -10.88
CA ARG A 150 -8.00 34.25 -10.92
C ARG A 150 -7.58 33.51 -9.65
N LEU A 151 -6.54 34.00 -8.96
CA LEU A 151 -6.10 33.40 -7.69
C LEU A 151 -6.99 33.76 -6.51
N LYS A 152 -7.70 34.89 -6.57
CA LYS A 152 -8.61 35.34 -5.51
C LYS A 152 -9.70 34.31 -5.14
N PRO A 153 -10.48 33.73 -6.07
CA PRO A 153 -11.48 32.72 -5.71
C PRO A 153 -10.85 31.44 -5.14
N LEU A 154 -9.61 31.10 -5.56
CA LEU A 154 -8.89 29.97 -4.96
C LEU A 154 -8.54 30.26 -3.50
N GLN A 155 -8.09 31.48 -3.20
CA GLN A 155 -7.85 31.94 -1.83
C GLN A 155 -9.12 31.89 -0.98
N ASP A 156 -10.26 32.32 -1.54
CA ASP A 156 -11.56 32.29 -0.84
C ASP A 156 -12.08 30.86 -0.64
N SER A 157 -11.67 29.90 -1.48
CA SER A 157 -12.05 28.48 -1.35
C SER A 157 -11.26 27.70 -0.29
N LEU A 158 -10.04 28.13 0.04
CA LEU A 158 -9.19 27.49 1.05
C LEU A 158 -9.85 27.35 2.45
N PRO A 159 -10.51 28.37 3.02
CA PRO A 159 -11.18 28.23 4.32
C PRO A 159 -12.34 27.22 4.27
N ALA A 160 -13.12 27.20 3.19
CA ALA A 160 -14.21 26.23 3.02
C ALA A 160 -13.66 24.79 2.97
N LEU A 161 -12.59 24.56 2.20
CA LEU A 161 -11.93 23.26 2.13
C LEU A 161 -11.33 22.84 3.48
N ARG A 162 -10.77 23.79 4.25
CA ARG A 162 -10.26 23.55 5.61
C ARG A 162 -11.37 23.15 6.57
N GLN A 163 -12.53 23.80 6.49
CA GLN A 163 -13.70 23.45 7.29
C GLN A 163 -14.26 22.07 6.92
N GLU A 164 -14.30 21.73 5.64
CA GLU A 164 -14.72 20.40 5.17
C GLU A 164 -13.76 19.31 5.66
N LEU A 165 -12.44 19.56 5.60
CA LEU A 165 -11.43 18.64 6.12
C LEU A 165 -11.58 18.43 7.63
N GLN A 166 -11.84 19.50 8.39
CA GLN A 166 -12.08 19.40 9.83
C GLN A 166 -13.37 18.62 10.14
N SER A 167 -14.46 18.91 9.43
CA SER A 167 -15.73 18.17 9.55
C SER A 167 -15.54 16.68 9.23
N HIS A 168 -14.78 16.35 8.19
CA HIS A 168 -14.46 14.97 7.86
C HIS A 168 -13.60 14.31 8.95
N SER A 169 -12.61 15.03 9.49
CA SER A 169 -11.78 14.55 10.60
C SER A 169 -12.63 14.23 11.84
N GLU A 170 -13.54 15.13 12.23
CA GLU A 170 -14.44 14.92 13.37
C GLU A 170 -15.39 13.72 13.14
N LYS A 171 -15.95 13.58 11.94
CA LYS A 171 -16.78 12.42 11.58
C LYS A 171 -15.99 11.12 11.66
N SER A 172 -14.76 11.12 11.13
CA SER A 172 -13.90 9.94 11.18
C SER A 172 -13.52 9.58 12.62
N SER A 173 -13.23 10.57 13.47
CA SER A 173 -12.94 10.36 14.88
C SER A 173 -14.13 9.79 15.65
N LYS A 174 -15.35 10.26 15.37
CA LYS A 174 -16.58 9.69 15.96
C LYS A 174 -16.78 8.24 15.56
N SER A 175 -16.65 7.93 14.26
CA SER A 175 -16.78 6.56 13.76
C SER A 175 -15.70 5.61 14.31
N LEU A 176 -14.48 6.11 14.51
CA LEU A 176 -13.39 5.34 15.14
C LEU A 176 -13.70 5.07 16.62
N GLY A 177 -14.25 6.05 17.33
CA GLY A 177 -14.71 5.90 18.72
C GLY A 177 -15.81 4.84 18.84
N GLU A 178 -16.86 4.94 18.02
CA GLU A 178 -17.93 3.94 17.99
C GLU A 178 -17.42 2.53 17.67
N LEU A 179 -16.46 2.40 16.75
CA LEU A 179 -15.85 1.12 16.43
C LEU A 179 -15.01 0.57 17.60
N SER A 180 -14.29 1.44 18.31
CA SER A 180 -13.53 1.09 19.52
C SER A 180 -14.46 0.59 20.62
N ASP A 181 -15.57 1.28 20.86
CA ASP A 181 -16.55 0.90 21.88
C ASP A 181 -17.20 -0.46 21.55
N ASN A 182 -17.54 -0.68 20.28
CA ASN A 182 -18.05 -1.97 19.81
C ASN A 182 -17.02 -3.10 19.97
N PHE A 183 -15.74 -2.81 19.73
CA PHE A 183 -14.66 -3.78 19.94
C PHE A 183 -14.51 -4.14 21.42
N SER A 184 -14.54 -3.16 22.32
CA SER A 184 -14.53 -3.38 23.77
C SER A 184 -15.73 -4.21 24.23
N ALA A 185 -16.94 -3.91 23.76
CA ALA A 185 -18.13 -4.69 24.09
C ALA A 185 -18.06 -6.13 23.56
N LEU A 186 -17.47 -6.33 22.36
CA LEU A 186 -17.26 -7.67 21.82
C LEU A 186 -16.23 -8.46 22.64
N GLN A 187 -15.16 -7.80 23.07
CA GLN A 187 -14.14 -8.39 23.94
C GLN A 187 -14.74 -8.87 25.27
N GLU A 188 -15.52 -8.02 25.95
CA GLU A 188 -16.20 -8.41 27.20
C GLU A 188 -17.14 -9.61 27.00
N ARG A 189 -17.83 -9.70 25.85
CA ARG A 189 -18.69 -10.83 25.53
C ARG A 189 -17.89 -12.13 25.31
N VAL A 190 -16.74 -12.03 24.65
CA VAL A 190 -15.82 -13.17 24.45
C VAL A 190 -15.26 -13.65 25.79
N ASP A 191 -14.80 -12.73 26.64
CA ASP A 191 -14.30 -13.05 27.97
C ASP A 191 -15.39 -13.71 28.85
N GLY A 192 -16.63 -13.22 28.74
CA GLY A 192 -17.80 -13.81 29.39
C GLY A 192 -18.10 -15.24 28.91
N MET A 193 -18.01 -15.49 27.60
CA MET A 193 -18.15 -16.83 27.03
C MET A 193 -17.02 -17.77 27.48
N GLU A 194 -15.78 -17.30 27.49
CA GLU A 194 -14.64 -18.09 27.95
C GLU A 194 -14.80 -18.48 29.42
N SER A 195 -15.25 -17.56 30.27
CA SER A 195 -15.58 -17.86 31.67
C SER A 195 -16.66 -18.94 31.81
N LEU A 196 -17.70 -18.88 30.98
CA LEU A 196 -18.78 -19.86 31.00
C LEU A 196 -18.30 -21.24 30.54
N VAL A 197 -17.54 -21.32 29.44
CA VAL A 197 -16.93 -22.55 28.95
C VAL A 197 -15.95 -23.13 29.98
N SER A 198 -15.16 -22.29 30.66
CA SER A 198 -14.25 -22.72 31.72
C SER A 198 -15.01 -23.34 32.91
N LYS A 199 -16.14 -22.75 33.31
CA LYS A 199 -17.00 -23.31 34.36
C LYS A 199 -17.62 -24.64 33.92
N ASP A 200 -18.17 -24.71 32.72
CA ASP A 200 -18.81 -25.93 32.20
C ASP A 200 -17.80 -27.07 32.06
N THR A 201 -16.62 -26.80 31.51
CA THR A 201 -15.54 -27.80 31.40
C THR A 201 -15.08 -28.29 32.77
N LYS A 202 -14.95 -27.40 33.77
CA LYS A 202 -14.63 -27.79 35.16
C LYS A 202 -15.72 -28.67 35.77
N THR A 203 -16.99 -28.31 35.64
CA THR A 203 -18.09 -29.13 36.17
C THR A 203 -18.18 -30.50 35.48
N ALA A 204 -17.92 -30.56 34.17
CA ALA A 204 -17.84 -31.81 33.44
C ALA A 204 -16.66 -32.68 33.93
N GLN A 205 -15.48 -32.08 34.12
CA GLN A 205 -14.30 -32.74 34.66
C GLN A 205 -14.58 -33.33 36.06
N ASP A 206 -15.24 -32.58 36.94
CA ASP A 206 -15.62 -33.04 38.27
C ASP A 206 -16.58 -34.25 38.20
N ARG A 207 -17.56 -34.22 37.29
CA ARG A 207 -18.47 -35.36 37.04
C ARG A 207 -17.73 -36.60 36.56
N TYR A 208 -16.78 -36.46 35.64
CA TYR A 208 -15.94 -37.58 35.20
C TYR A 208 -15.09 -38.14 36.34
N GLY A 209 -14.54 -37.28 37.21
CA GLY A 209 -13.80 -37.71 38.38
C GLY A 209 -14.64 -38.54 39.36
N VAL A 210 -15.89 -38.14 39.61
CA VAL A 210 -16.83 -38.91 40.44
C VAL A 210 -17.16 -40.26 39.78
N ALA A 211 -17.44 -40.26 38.47
CA ALA A 211 -17.73 -41.49 37.73
C ALA A 211 -16.54 -42.47 37.76
N LEU A 212 -15.30 -41.97 37.62
CA LEU A 212 -14.08 -42.78 37.73
C LEU A 212 -13.95 -43.42 39.11
N LYS A 213 -14.13 -42.66 40.20
CA LYS A 213 -14.10 -43.20 41.57
C LYS A 213 -15.17 -44.29 41.78
N MET A 214 -16.36 -44.12 41.21
CA MET A 214 -17.42 -45.14 41.26
C MET A 214 -17.00 -46.41 40.50
N ILE A 215 -16.37 -46.27 39.33
CA ILE A 215 -15.85 -47.40 38.56
C ILE A 215 -14.76 -48.14 39.36
N GLU A 216 -13.83 -47.42 39.98
CA GLU A 216 -12.80 -48.01 40.84
C GLU A 216 -13.39 -48.77 42.02
N PHE A 217 -14.42 -48.22 42.66
CA PHE A 217 -15.16 -48.88 43.74
C PHE A 217 -15.83 -50.18 43.28
N LEU A 218 -16.58 -50.14 42.17
CA LEU A 218 -17.25 -51.31 41.61
C LEU A 218 -16.25 -52.39 41.15
N GLN A 219 -15.09 -51.99 40.62
CA GLN A 219 -14.01 -52.92 40.32
C GLN A 219 -13.45 -53.58 41.58
N GLY A 220 -13.36 -52.84 42.69
CA GLY A 220 -12.99 -53.35 44.01
C GLY A 220 -14.00 -54.38 44.53
N GLU A 221 -15.29 -54.07 44.50
CA GLU A 221 -16.37 -55.00 44.88
C GLU A 221 -16.37 -56.26 44.01
N LEU A 222 -16.20 -56.11 42.70
CA LEU A 222 -16.13 -57.24 41.78
C LEU A 222 -14.96 -58.17 42.13
N LYS A 223 -13.78 -57.61 42.42
CA LYS A 223 -12.62 -58.39 42.89
C LYS A 223 -12.92 -59.11 44.22
N GLY A 224 -13.56 -58.42 45.17
CA GLY A 224 -14.01 -59.02 46.43
C GLY A 224 -14.94 -60.21 46.22
N LEU A 225 -16.00 -60.04 45.44
CA LEU A 225 -16.96 -61.09 45.10
C LEU A 225 -16.29 -62.27 44.36
N THR A 226 -15.32 -62.01 43.48
CA THR A 226 -14.58 -63.11 42.82
C THR A 226 -13.74 -63.91 43.81
N ALA A 227 -13.13 -63.26 44.81
CA ALA A 227 -12.38 -63.95 45.86
C ALA A 227 -13.31 -64.76 46.77
N GLU A 228 -14.48 -64.22 47.13
CA GLU A 228 -15.51 -64.94 47.90
C GLU A 228 -16.06 -66.15 47.13
N LYS A 229 -16.32 -66.00 45.83
CA LYS A 229 -16.72 -67.12 44.94
C LYS A 229 -15.70 -68.24 44.97
N ILE A 230 -14.41 -67.92 44.78
CA ILE A 230 -13.32 -68.92 44.83
C ILE A 230 -13.25 -69.58 46.21
N ALA A 231 -13.40 -68.81 47.30
CA ALA A 231 -13.40 -69.36 48.65
C ALA A 231 -14.57 -70.31 48.92
N LEU A 232 -15.77 -70.00 48.39
CA LEU A 232 -16.94 -70.86 48.49
C LEU A 232 -16.81 -72.11 47.61
N GLU A 233 -16.30 -72.00 46.39
CA GLU A 233 -15.99 -73.14 45.52
C GLU A 233 -14.99 -74.09 46.20
N ASN A 234 -13.92 -73.57 46.80
CA ASN A 234 -12.96 -74.38 47.55
C ASN A 234 -13.60 -75.08 48.76
N LYS A 235 -14.51 -74.39 49.48
CA LYS A 235 -15.27 -75.00 50.59
C LYS A 235 -16.22 -76.08 50.09
N LEU A 236 -16.89 -75.87 48.97
CA LEU A 236 -17.78 -76.84 48.34
C LEU A 236 -17.00 -78.09 47.95
N SER A 237 -15.87 -77.96 47.25
CA SER A 237 -15.02 -79.10 46.88
C SER A 237 -14.45 -79.85 48.08
N ALA A 238 -14.22 -79.16 49.21
CA ALA A 238 -13.83 -79.82 50.46
C ALA A 238 -14.98 -80.63 51.07
N VAL A 239 -16.21 -80.14 50.98
CA VAL A 239 -17.42 -80.87 51.41
C VAL A 239 -17.69 -82.05 50.48
N GLU A 240 -17.60 -81.87 49.17
CA GLU A 240 -17.73 -82.95 48.17
C GLU A 240 -16.75 -84.08 48.46
N ARG A 241 -15.46 -83.76 48.69
CA ARG A 241 -14.47 -84.76 49.12
C ARG A 241 -14.82 -85.45 50.44
N LYS A 242 -15.36 -84.73 51.42
CA LYS A 242 -15.83 -85.35 52.68
C LYS A 242 -16.99 -86.30 52.44
N VAL A 243 -17.95 -85.93 51.60
CA VAL A 243 -19.07 -86.79 51.22
C VAL A 243 -18.55 -88.03 50.50
N GLU A 244 -17.64 -87.87 49.54
CA GLU A 244 -17.00 -88.99 48.83
C GLU A 244 -16.27 -89.93 49.81
N THR A 245 -15.49 -89.40 50.77
CA THR A 245 -14.87 -90.25 51.81
C THR A 245 -15.89 -90.91 52.73
N MET A 246 -16.99 -90.22 53.07
CA MET A 246 -18.06 -90.81 53.88
C MET A 246 -18.78 -91.91 53.12
N GLU A 247 -19.01 -91.74 51.83
CA GLU A 247 -19.57 -92.74 50.92
C GLU A 247 -18.64 -93.96 50.82
N GLU A 248 -17.32 -93.75 50.74
CA GLU A 248 -16.35 -94.84 50.73
C GLU A 248 -16.24 -95.57 52.08
N THR A 249 -16.39 -94.86 53.21
CA THR A 249 -16.54 -95.50 54.54
C THR A 249 -17.91 -96.19 54.72
N ASN A 250 -18.96 -95.65 54.09
CA ASN A 250 -20.28 -96.27 53.95
C ASN A 250 -20.29 -97.23 52.76
N ARG A 251 -19.19 -97.99 52.61
CA ARG A 251 -19.18 -99.20 51.80
C ARG A 251 -20.44 -99.99 52.15
N PRO A 252 -21.23 -100.47 51.17
CA PRO A 252 -22.45 -101.21 51.46
C PRO A 252 -22.12 -102.21 52.55
N LEU A 253 -22.87 -102.16 53.66
CA LEU A 253 -22.64 -103.04 54.81
C LEU A 253 -22.35 -104.42 54.23
N PRO A 254 -21.23 -105.07 54.62
CA PRO A 254 -20.84 -106.35 54.05
C PRO A 254 -22.07 -107.22 53.92
N GLU A 255 -22.30 -107.83 52.77
CA GLU A 255 -23.54 -108.53 52.46
C GLU A 255 -23.92 -109.51 53.58
N ALA A 256 -22.92 -110.15 54.20
CA ALA A 256 -23.05 -110.96 55.42
C ALA A 256 -23.72 -110.26 56.61
N THR A 257 -23.47 -108.98 56.85
CA THR A 257 -24.12 -108.16 57.88
C THR A 257 -25.55 -107.78 57.51
N VAL A 258 -25.83 -107.52 56.23
CA VAL A 258 -27.19 -107.27 55.73
C VAL A 258 -28.02 -108.55 55.82
N GLU A 259 -27.46 -109.70 55.44
CA GLU A 259 -28.05 -111.02 55.61
C GLU A 259 -28.24 -111.40 57.09
N PHE A 260 -27.26 -111.07 57.96
CA PHE A 260 -27.39 -111.28 59.40
C PHE A 260 -28.51 -110.42 60.00
N LEU A 261 -28.61 -109.14 59.64
CA LEU A 261 -29.70 -108.28 60.07
C LEU A 261 -31.04 -108.76 59.53
N ALA A 262 -31.12 -109.15 58.25
CA ALA A 262 -32.30 -109.79 57.67
C ALA A 262 -32.68 -111.08 58.42
N GLY A 263 -31.69 -111.85 58.89
CA GLY A 263 -31.85 -113.02 59.74
C GLY A 263 -32.39 -112.69 61.14
N ILE A 264 -31.90 -111.62 61.79
CA ILE A 264 -32.44 -111.11 63.05
C ILE A 264 -33.88 -110.64 62.86
N PHE A 265 -34.19 -109.91 61.79
CA PHE A 265 -35.55 -109.46 61.49
C PHE A 265 -36.49 -110.64 61.22
N SER A 266 -35.98 -111.70 60.58
CA SER A 266 -36.74 -112.95 60.38
C SER A 266 -37.01 -113.69 61.69
N ARG A 267 -36.09 -113.62 62.67
CA ARG A 267 -36.24 -114.19 64.03
C ARG A 267 -36.88 -113.25 65.05
N ARG A 268 -37.19 -112.00 64.67
CA ARG A 268 -37.83 -111.01 65.53
C ARG A 268 -39.17 -111.52 66.06
N HIS A 269 -39.92 -112.27 65.26
CA HIS A 269 -41.16 -112.88 65.71
C HIS A 269 -40.94 -113.92 66.81
N ASP A 270 -39.83 -114.68 66.77
CA ASP A 270 -39.49 -115.67 67.79
C ASP A 270 -38.98 -115.03 69.08
N LEU A 271 -38.22 -113.93 68.97
CA LEU A 271 -37.72 -113.17 70.13
C LEU A 271 -38.82 -112.37 70.84
N LEU A 272 -39.76 -111.78 70.09
CA LEU A 272 -40.94 -111.15 70.70
C LEU A 272 -41.82 -112.17 71.43
N ARG A 273 -41.84 -113.44 70.97
CA ARG A 273 -42.53 -114.55 71.63
C ARG A 273 -41.88 -114.98 72.96
N LEU A 274 -40.60 -114.67 73.17
CA LEU A 274 -39.86 -114.92 74.42
C LEU A 274 -40.07 -113.84 75.49
N LEU A 275 -40.41 -112.62 75.06
CA LEU A 275 -40.72 -111.48 75.94
C LEU A 275 -42.16 -111.50 76.47
N ASP A 276 -43.02 -112.36 75.94
CA ASP A 276 -44.43 -112.54 76.36
C ASP A 276 -44.60 -113.44 77.62
N LYS A 277 -43.52 -113.77 78.35
CA LYS A 277 -43.57 -114.50 79.63
C LYS A 277 -43.60 -113.52 80.82
N PRO A 278 -44.63 -113.56 81.69
CA PRO A 278 -44.82 -112.55 82.74
C PRO A 278 -43.96 -112.88 83.96
N VAL A 279 -43.16 -111.92 84.42
CA VAL A 279 -42.52 -111.96 85.74
C VAL A 279 -42.83 -110.66 86.45
N ASP A 280 -43.73 -110.79 87.42
CA ASP A 280 -44.00 -109.83 88.49
C ASP A 280 -42.72 -109.61 89.32
N LEU A 281 -42.32 -108.36 89.53
CA LEU A 281 -41.72 -107.88 90.78
C LEU A 281 -41.72 -106.35 90.86
N ALA A 282 -42.54 -105.93 91.81
CA ALA A 282 -42.77 -104.66 92.47
C ALA A 282 -41.58 -103.68 92.72
N VAL A 283 -41.85 -102.37 92.49
CA VAL A 283 -41.81 -101.26 93.49
C VAL A 283 -40.39 -100.78 93.93
N HIS A 284 -39.93 -99.51 93.91
CA HIS A 284 -40.49 -98.14 94.10
C HIS A 284 -39.45 -97.07 93.60
N PRO A 285 -39.69 -95.72 93.63
CA PRO A 285 -39.36 -94.76 92.56
C PRO A 285 -38.63 -93.47 93.10
N PRO A 286 -38.88 -92.23 92.61
CA PRO A 286 -37.97 -91.34 91.86
C PRO A 286 -37.45 -90.11 92.66
N PRO A 287 -36.59 -89.26 92.06
CA PRO A 287 -37.00 -87.88 91.70
C PRO A 287 -36.42 -87.42 90.32
N VAL A 288 -37.09 -86.68 89.41
CA VAL A 288 -37.64 -85.30 89.42
C VAL A 288 -36.63 -84.23 88.91
N LEU A 289 -37.09 -83.42 87.92
CA LEU A 289 -36.60 -82.11 87.41
C LEU A 289 -35.38 -82.12 86.43
N SER A 290 -35.35 -81.47 85.25
CA SER A 290 -36.11 -80.31 84.76
C SER A 290 -36.13 -80.22 83.21
N GLU A 291 -37.29 -79.86 82.65
CA GLU A 291 -37.43 -78.93 81.50
C GLU A 291 -36.95 -77.51 81.92
N PRO A 292 -36.63 -76.54 81.03
CA PRO A 292 -37.41 -76.13 79.85
C PRO A 292 -36.48 -75.80 78.64
N GLU A 293 -36.85 -75.27 77.47
CA GLU A 293 -38.01 -74.51 77.02
C GLU A 293 -38.00 -74.48 75.49
N ARG A 294 -39.20 -74.47 74.89
CA ARG A 294 -39.45 -74.41 73.45
C ARG A 294 -39.67 -72.96 72.97
N THR A 295 -39.16 -72.69 71.77
CA THR A 295 -39.71 -71.81 70.68
C THR A 295 -39.60 -70.28 70.76
N PRO A 296 -39.73 -69.51 69.64
CA PRO A 296 -39.82 -69.91 68.21
C PRO A 296 -38.92 -69.12 67.22
N ARG A 297 -38.50 -69.84 66.17
CA ARG A 297 -38.73 -69.55 64.74
C ARG A 297 -39.21 -68.12 64.37
N ARG A 298 -38.35 -67.33 63.70
CA ARG A 298 -38.80 -66.31 62.72
C ARG A 298 -38.03 -66.42 61.42
N VAL A 299 -38.75 -66.89 60.41
CA VAL A 299 -38.41 -66.86 58.99
C VAL A 299 -38.91 -65.54 58.42
N THR A 300 -38.05 -64.80 57.73
CA THR A 300 -38.41 -63.81 56.69
C THR A 300 -37.30 -63.92 55.65
N ARG A 301 -37.42 -64.77 54.63
CA ARG A 301 -38.06 -64.50 53.32
C ARG A 301 -37.71 -63.13 52.75
N THR A 302 -36.81 -63.18 51.76
CA THR A 302 -36.94 -62.61 50.40
C THR A 302 -37.67 -61.27 50.28
N SER A 303 -36.96 -60.23 49.81
CA SER A 303 -37.46 -59.46 48.66
C SER A 303 -36.40 -58.53 48.09
N THR A 304 -35.79 -59.00 47.00
CA THR A 304 -35.31 -58.17 45.90
C THR A 304 -36.50 -57.34 45.39
N ARG A 305 -36.52 -56.05 45.69
CA ARG A 305 -37.50 -55.12 45.11
C ARG A 305 -36.84 -54.28 44.03
N VAL A 306 -36.94 -54.79 42.81
CA VAL A 306 -36.99 -53.99 41.59
C VAL A 306 -38.27 -53.16 41.65
N THR A 307 -38.14 -51.84 41.53
CA THR A 307 -39.23 -50.97 41.04
C THR A 307 -38.68 -50.15 39.89
N ARG A 308 -39.08 -50.56 38.68
CA ARG A 308 -39.05 -49.74 37.47
C ARG A 308 -40.15 -48.68 37.55
N SER A 309 -39.88 -47.61 36.82
CA SER A 309 -40.79 -46.75 36.06
C SER A 309 -41.77 -45.84 36.82
N ALA A 310 -41.54 -44.53 36.67
CA ALA A 310 -42.59 -43.56 36.43
C ALA A 310 -42.14 -42.63 35.29
N THR A 311 -42.56 -43.00 34.09
CA THR A 311 -42.77 -42.09 32.96
C THR A 311 -43.86 -41.08 33.35
N LYS A 312 -43.60 -39.79 33.17
CA LYS A 312 -44.67 -38.80 33.03
C LYS A 312 -44.40 -37.93 31.80
N SER A 313 -45.17 -38.24 30.77
CA SER A 313 -45.44 -37.43 29.60
C SER A 313 -46.37 -36.27 29.99
N LEU A 314 -46.09 -35.07 29.48
CA LEU A 314 -47.06 -34.00 29.17
C LEU A 314 -46.38 -33.04 28.16
N GLU A 315 -46.82 -33.15 26.91
CA GLU A 315 -46.79 -32.15 25.82
C GLU A 315 -47.68 -30.92 26.15
N PRO A 316 -47.91 -29.91 25.27
CA PRO A 316 -47.08 -29.26 24.24
C PRO A 316 -47.21 -27.70 24.24
N ALA A 317 -46.39 -26.97 23.47
CA ALA A 317 -46.80 -25.72 22.80
C ALA A 317 -45.76 -25.23 21.76
N ASN A 318 -46.18 -25.19 20.49
CA ASN A 318 -45.94 -24.16 19.45
C ASN A 318 -44.61 -23.39 19.48
N GLY A 319 -43.74 -23.44 18.46
CA GLY A 319 -44.01 -23.20 17.05
C GLY A 319 -42.71 -22.70 16.37
N PRO A 320 -42.71 -22.48 15.04
CA PRO A 320 -41.58 -22.83 14.18
C PRO A 320 -40.73 -21.63 13.78
N GLU A 321 -39.43 -21.85 13.54
CA GLU A 321 -38.71 -21.02 12.56
C GLU A 321 -37.74 -21.84 11.74
N LYS A 322 -38.06 -21.89 10.45
CA LYS A 322 -37.24 -22.40 9.36
C LYS A 322 -36.13 -21.39 9.15
N ASP A 323 -34.87 -21.83 9.04
CA ASP A 323 -34.05 -21.37 7.92
C ASP A 323 -32.84 -22.27 7.63
N ASN A 324 -32.97 -22.99 6.51
CA ASN A 324 -31.97 -23.15 5.47
C ASN A 324 -30.48 -23.02 5.86
N GLN A 325 -29.81 -24.14 6.13
CA GLN A 325 -28.39 -24.26 5.77
C GLN A 325 -28.10 -25.49 4.92
N LYS A 326 -27.79 -25.17 3.67
CA LYS A 326 -27.25 -26.03 2.62
C LYS A 326 -26.10 -26.90 3.12
N PHE A 327 -26.22 -28.18 2.81
CA PHE A 327 -25.09 -29.08 2.57
C PHE A 327 -24.06 -28.43 1.64
N VAL A 328 -22.86 -28.18 2.14
CA VAL A 328 -21.65 -28.12 1.32
C VAL A 328 -20.66 -29.15 1.87
N ARG A 329 -20.67 -30.34 1.27
CA ARG A 329 -19.49 -31.19 1.18
C ARG A 329 -18.45 -30.44 0.36
N LYS A 330 -17.20 -30.30 0.82
CA LYS A 330 -15.97 -30.85 0.19
C LYS A 330 -14.69 -30.14 0.68
N ARG A 331 -13.65 -30.99 0.82
CA ARG A 331 -12.18 -30.75 0.74
C ARG A 331 -11.44 -30.44 2.04
N LYS A 332 -11.01 -31.56 2.66
CA LYS A 332 -9.60 -31.99 2.81
C LYS A 332 -8.60 -30.84 2.84
N GLY A 333 -8.05 -30.62 4.04
CA GLY A 333 -7.00 -29.67 4.33
C GLY A 333 -5.78 -29.83 3.43
N GLN A 334 -5.32 -28.67 2.99
CA GLN A 334 -3.97 -28.44 2.51
C GLN A 334 -3.62 -27.05 3.04
N ASP A 335 -2.78 -27.00 4.05
CA ASP A 335 -2.28 -25.75 4.62
C ASP A 335 -1.60 -24.92 3.51
N PRO A 336 -1.92 -23.62 3.38
CA PRO A 336 -1.17 -22.76 2.48
C PRO A 336 0.25 -22.58 3.03
N PRO A 337 1.30 -22.66 2.20
CA PRO A 337 2.64 -22.29 2.63
C PRO A 337 2.66 -20.79 2.98
N PRO A 338 3.47 -20.36 3.96
CA PRO A 338 3.57 -18.96 4.32
C PRO A 338 4.03 -18.13 3.10
N PRO A 339 3.56 -16.88 2.96
CA PRO A 339 4.02 -16.01 1.89
C PRO A 339 5.55 -15.82 2.00
N PRO A 340 6.28 -15.80 0.87
CA PRO A 340 7.69 -15.46 0.90
C PRO A 340 7.82 -14.03 1.44
N THR A 341 8.34 -13.91 2.64
CA THR A 341 8.78 -12.64 3.21
C THR A 341 9.75 -12.02 2.21
N SER A 342 9.35 -10.91 1.61
CA SER A 342 10.18 -10.06 0.77
C SER A 342 11.40 -9.62 1.58
N ALA A 343 12.46 -10.40 1.51
CA ALA A 343 13.74 -10.09 2.10
C ALA A 343 14.20 -8.76 1.52
N LYS A 344 14.37 -7.78 2.41
CA LYS A 344 14.87 -6.44 2.17
C LYS A 344 16.21 -6.56 1.42
N ARG A 345 16.19 -6.43 0.10
CA ARG A 345 17.38 -6.57 -0.76
C ARG A 345 18.22 -5.31 -0.68
N SER A 346 19.50 -5.52 -0.46
CA SER A 346 20.54 -4.50 -0.34
C SER A 346 20.70 -3.70 -1.64
N SER A 347 20.44 -2.41 -1.54
CA SER A 347 20.71 -1.38 -2.55
C SER A 347 22.22 -1.16 -2.73
N SER A 348 22.75 -1.37 -3.94
CA SER A 348 23.86 -0.55 -4.51
C SER A 348 24.49 -1.09 -5.81
N SER A 349 24.17 -2.29 -6.29
CA SER A 349 24.66 -2.72 -7.61
C SER A 349 23.61 -2.39 -8.67
N LYS A 350 23.96 -1.56 -9.67
CA LYS A 350 23.18 -1.32 -10.90
C LYS A 350 22.35 -2.55 -11.25
N GLN A 351 21.03 -2.48 -11.01
CA GLN A 351 20.19 -3.66 -11.21
C GLN A 351 20.27 -4.06 -12.67
N ASN A 352 20.82 -5.24 -12.94
CA ASN A 352 20.82 -5.81 -14.28
C ASN A 352 19.37 -6.13 -14.65
N LEU A 353 18.72 -5.31 -15.49
CA LEU A 353 17.34 -5.50 -15.94
C LEU A 353 17.09 -6.93 -16.46
N GLY A 354 18.10 -7.53 -17.11
CA GLY A 354 18.06 -8.92 -17.57
C GLY A 354 17.94 -9.94 -16.44
N ALA A 355 18.58 -9.71 -15.29
CA ALA A 355 18.48 -10.58 -14.12
C ALA A 355 17.10 -10.47 -13.47
N LEU A 356 16.55 -9.25 -13.36
CA LEU A 356 15.19 -9.02 -12.85
C LEU A 356 14.14 -9.69 -13.75
N LEU A 357 14.28 -9.55 -15.07
CA LEU A 357 13.39 -10.20 -16.04
C LEU A 357 13.49 -11.73 -15.96
N LEU A 358 14.68 -12.29 -15.72
CA LEU A 358 14.88 -13.72 -15.56
C LEU A 358 14.22 -14.25 -14.27
N GLN A 359 14.32 -13.51 -13.17
CA GLN A 359 13.65 -13.83 -11.91
C GLN A 359 12.13 -13.86 -12.09
N TYR A 360 11.54 -12.78 -12.63
CA TYR A 360 10.10 -12.72 -12.88
C TYR A 360 9.62 -13.79 -13.87
N LYS A 361 10.46 -14.18 -14.84
CA LYS A 361 10.17 -15.31 -15.74
C LYS A 361 10.11 -16.65 -15.00
N GLN A 362 10.98 -16.87 -14.02
CA GLN A 362 10.96 -18.09 -13.20
C GLN A 362 9.74 -18.09 -12.27
N GLU A 363 9.43 -16.96 -11.66
CA GLU A 363 8.28 -16.80 -10.77
C GLU A 363 6.95 -17.03 -11.51
N TYR A 364 6.78 -16.43 -12.69
CA TYR A 364 5.60 -16.66 -13.53
C TYR A 364 5.42 -18.12 -13.93
N LYS A 365 6.52 -18.86 -14.16
CA LYS A 365 6.47 -20.30 -14.46
C LYS A 365 6.09 -21.14 -13.26
N ALA A 366 6.55 -20.76 -12.07
CA ALA A 366 6.26 -21.48 -10.84
C ALA A 366 4.81 -21.20 -10.38
N HIS A 367 4.35 -19.95 -10.48
CA HIS A 367 3.08 -19.48 -9.96
C HIS A 367 2.42 -18.51 -10.95
N PRO A 368 1.61 -19.01 -11.90
CA PRO A 368 0.90 -18.16 -12.85
C PRO A 368 -0.03 -17.18 -12.09
N PRO A 369 0.18 -15.86 -12.21
CA PRO A 369 -0.64 -14.88 -11.51
C PRO A 369 -2.08 -14.89 -12.04
N ALA A 370 -3.04 -14.53 -11.18
CA ALA A 370 -4.43 -14.37 -11.59
C ALA A 370 -4.65 -13.22 -12.59
N SER A 371 -3.71 -12.26 -12.65
CA SER A 371 -3.74 -11.13 -13.57
C SER A 371 -2.33 -10.78 -14.05
N ASP A 372 -2.08 -10.97 -15.34
CA ASP A 372 -0.83 -10.55 -16.00
C ASP A 372 -0.56 -9.06 -15.82
N VAL A 373 -1.61 -8.23 -15.78
CA VAL A 373 -1.46 -6.78 -15.61
C VAL A 373 -0.91 -6.42 -14.24
N MET A 374 -1.39 -7.05 -13.17
CA MET A 374 -0.85 -6.81 -11.83
C MET A 374 0.59 -7.31 -11.70
N PHE A 375 0.89 -8.45 -12.33
CA PHE A 375 2.23 -8.99 -12.35
C PHE A 375 3.22 -8.08 -13.10
N ILE A 376 2.82 -7.54 -14.25
CA ILE A 376 3.60 -6.56 -15.01
C ILE A 376 3.79 -5.27 -14.19
N ARG A 377 2.78 -4.84 -13.44
CA ARG A 377 2.91 -3.66 -12.56
C ARG A 377 3.92 -3.88 -11.46
N ASN A 378 3.88 -5.03 -10.78
CA ASN A 378 4.86 -5.37 -9.76
C ASN A 378 6.29 -5.37 -10.32
N PHE A 379 6.48 -5.92 -11.52
CA PHE A 379 7.78 -5.87 -12.21
C PHE A 379 8.26 -4.43 -12.44
N LEU A 380 7.38 -3.50 -12.85
CA LEU A 380 7.74 -2.09 -13.08
C LEU A 380 7.97 -1.32 -11.78
N ASP A 381 7.27 -1.69 -10.70
CA ASP A 381 7.43 -1.11 -9.37
C ASP A 381 8.74 -1.59 -8.70
N ASP A 382 9.25 -2.78 -9.07
CA ASP A 382 10.52 -3.35 -8.58
C ASP A 382 11.78 -2.80 -9.28
N VAL A 383 11.63 -2.06 -10.38
CA VAL A 383 12.75 -1.38 -11.03
C VAL A 383 13.16 -0.17 -10.18
N GLU A 384 14.30 -0.27 -9.49
CA GLU A 384 14.77 0.78 -8.56
C GLU A 384 15.06 2.11 -9.25
N ASP A 385 15.56 2.07 -10.48
CA ASP A 385 15.92 3.26 -11.25
C ASP A 385 14.70 3.86 -11.96
N ALA A 386 14.29 5.05 -11.50
CA ALA A 386 13.13 5.76 -12.01
C ALA A 386 13.26 6.15 -13.48
N ASP A 387 14.47 6.44 -13.96
CA ASP A 387 14.71 6.83 -15.35
C ASP A 387 14.70 5.60 -16.27
N VAL A 388 15.25 4.47 -15.83
CA VAL A 388 15.13 3.18 -16.53
C VAL A 388 13.66 2.74 -16.58
N SER A 389 12.93 2.85 -15.46
CA SER A 389 11.49 2.53 -15.42
C SER A 389 10.70 3.43 -16.37
N ARG A 390 10.98 4.74 -16.40
CA ARG A 390 10.34 5.68 -17.33
C ARG A 390 10.64 5.31 -18.79
N HIS A 391 11.90 5.04 -19.13
CA HIS A 391 12.31 4.64 -20.49
C HIS A 391 11.61 3.37 -20.95
N ILE A 392 11.54 2.35 -20.08
CA ILE A 392 10.80 1.10 -20.37
C ILE A 392 9.32 1.39 -20.58
N GLN A 393 8.70 2.21 -19.73
CA GLN A 393 7.28 2.56 -19.82
C GLN A 393 6.96 3.33 -21.12
N GLU A 394 7.80 4.29 -21.51
CA GLU A 394 7.67 5.02 -22.78
C GLU A 394 7.88 4.10 -23.98
N TRP A 395 8.89 3.22 -23.93
CA TRP A 395 9.16 2.23 -24.97
C TRP A 395 8.02 1.21 -25.14
N LEU A 396 7.38 0.79 -24.05
CA LEU A 396 6.22 -0.08 -24.10
C LEU A 396 5.02 0.64 -24.72
N ALA A 397 4.83 1.92 -24.41
CA ALA A 397 3.75 2.70 -25.01
C ALA A 397 3.93 2.88 -26.52
N THR A 398 5.17 2.94 -27.03
CA THR A 398 5.45 3.01 -28.48
C THR A 398 5.35 1.63 -29.14
N THR A 399 5.95 0.59 -28.55
CA THR A 399 6.06 -0.76 -29.14
C THR A 399 4.75 -1.54 -29.10
N ILE A 400 3.99 -1.42 -28.01
CA ILE A 400 2.73 -2.15 -27.79
C ILE A 400 1.57 -1.19 -27.47
N SER A 401 1.48 -0.11 -28.26
CA SER A 401 0.46 0.95 -28.13
C SER A 401 -0.99 0.46 -28.12
N LYS A 402 -1.26 -0.74 -28.68
CA LYS A 402 -2.58 -1.39 -28.64
C LYS A 402 -3.04 -1.71 -27.20
N TYR A 403 -2.09 -2.02 -26.32
CA TYR A 403 -2.33 -2.48 -24.96
C TYR A 403 -1.85 -1.50 -23.89
N VAL A 404 -0.85 -0.68 -24.19
CA VAL A 404 -0.26 0.28 -23.25
C VAL A 404 -0.48 1.70 -23.76
N THR A 405 -1.00 2.57 -22.91
CA THR A 405 -1.25 3.98 -23.24
C THR A 405 -0.58 4.90 -22.23
N LEU A 406 0.06 5.96 -22.70
CA LEU A 406 0.64 6.99 -21.83
C LEU A 406 -0.45 7.79 -21.14
N LYS A 407 -0.30 8.00 -19.84
CA LYS A 407 -1.23 8.80 -19.04
C LYS A 407 -0.99 10.28 -19.33
N LYS A 408 -1.83 10.90 -20.17
CA LYS A 408 -1.78 12.33 -20.47
C LYS A 408 -2.26 13.14 -19.26
N GLY A 409 -1.33 13.62 -18.44
CA GLY A 409 -1.63 14.52 -17.32
C GLY A 409 -0.84 14.20 -16.06
N LEU A 410 0.43 14.62 -16.01
CA LEU A 410 1.33 14.40 -14.87
C LEU A 410 1.10 15.38 -13.69
N ARG A 411 0.13 16.29 -13.74
CA ARG A 411 0.17 17.45 -12.84
C ARG A 411 -0.08 17.18 -11.36
N HIS A 412 -0.71 16.06 -10.95
CA HIS A 412 -1.09 15.87 -9.52
C HIS A 412 -1.14 14.44 -8.96
N ASN A 413 -0.54 13.43 -9.59
CA ASN A 413 -0.61 12.06 -9.03
C ASN A 413 0.63 11.72 -8.19
N LYS A 414 0.40 11.30 -6.93
CA LYS A 414 1.43 10.87 -5.96
C LYS A 414 2.25 9.66 -6.44
N ASP A 415 1.75 8.94 -7.44
CA ASP A 415 2.45 7.80 -8.04
C ASP A 415 3.44 8.30 -9.11
N ILE A 416 4.55 8.88 -8.69
CA ILE A 416 5.62 9.40 -9.57
C ILE A 416 6.13 8.32 -10.54
N ASN A 417 6.00 7.03 -10.19
CA ASN A 417 6.49 5.92 -10.99
C ASN A 417 5.47 5.37 -12.00
N ARG A 418 4.22 5.88 -12.06
CA ARG A 418 3.14 5.32 -12.90
C ARG A 418 2.78 6.19 -14.09
N HIS A 419 3.52 6.05 -15.19
CA HIS A 419 3.34 6.86 -16.41
C HIS A 419 2.42 6.20 -17.46
N ILE A 420 2.14 4.89 -17.32
CA ILE A 420 1.35 4.12 -18.30
C ILE A 420 0.08 3.50 -17.72
N ASN A 421 -0.93 3.35 -18.57
CA ASN A 421 -2.13 2.58 -18.33
C ASN A 421 -2.09 1.30 -19.18
N ILE A 422 -2.04 0.15 -18.50
CA ILE A 422 -1.97 -1.18 -19.11
C ILE A 422 -3.39 -1.75 -19.20
N ARG A 423 -3.81 -2.12 -20.40
CA ARG A 423 -5.11 -2.76 -20.64
C ARG A 423 -5.09 -4.22 -20.16
N PRO A 424 -6.24 -4.75 -19.67
CA PRO A 424 -6.35 -6.11 -19.14
C PRO A 424 -6.06 -7.25 -20.14
N ARG A 425 -5.90 -6.95 -21.43
CA ARG A 425 -5.60 -7.94 -22.48
C ARG A 425 -4.11 -8.14 -22.74
N LEU A 426 -3.23 -7.39 -22.07
CA LEU A 426 -1.79 -7.55 -22.23
C LEU A 426 -1.34 -8.84 -21.53
N THR A 427 -0.71 -9.73 -22.28
CA THR A 427 -0.14 -10.96 -21.71
C THR A 427 1.32 -10.79 -21.31
N TRP A 428 1.79 -11.52 -20.31
CA TRP A 428 3.19 -11.49 -19.87
C TRP A 428 4.18 -11.84 -21.02
N LYS A 429 3.78 -12.74 -21.92
CA LYS A 429 4.61 -13.13 -23.09
C LYS A 429 4.81 -11.97 -24.08
N GLU A 430 3.76 -11.21 -24.37
CA GLU A 430 3.84 -10.04 -25.26
C GLU A 430 4.68 -8.93 -24.62
N PHE A 431 4.48 -8.69 -23.32
CA PHE A 431 5.28 -7.75 -22.53
C PHE A 431 6.77 -8.13 -22.56
N GLN A 432 7.10 -9.38 -22.24
CA GLN A 432 8.49 -9.87 -22.25
C GLN A 432 9.15 -9.69 -23.62
N LYS A 433 8.43 -10.00 -24.71
CA LYS A 433 8.94 -9.82 -26.07
C LYS A 433 9.21 -8.35 -26.40
N ALA A 434 8.44 -7.42 -25.85
CA ALA A 434 8.65 -5.98 -26.01
C ALA A 434 9.84 -5.49 -25.17
N VAL A 435 9.96 -5.93 -23.92
CA VAL A 435 11.06 -5.53 -23.01
C VAL A 435 12.42 -6.00 -23.54
N ILE A 436 12.51 -7.21 -24.10
CA ILE A 436 13.77 -7.72 -24.69
C ILE A 436 14.21 -6.88 -25.91
N LYS A 437 13.27 -6.22 -26.58
CA LYS A 437 13.54 -5.34 -27.73
C LYS A 437 13.87 -3.90 -27.33
N THR A 438 13.89 -3.58 -26.03
CA THR A 438 14.16 -2.22 -25.57
C THR A 438 15.60 -1.84 -25.96
N PRO A 439 15.81 -0.72 -26.68
CA PRO A 439 17.15 -0.26 -26.98
C PRO A 439 17.87 0.10 -25.68
N PRO A 440 19.20 -0.12 -25.60
CA PRO A 440 19.99 0.35 -24.47
C PRO A 440 19.78 1.86 -24.30
N LEU A 441 19.73 2.34 -23.05
CA LEU A 441 19.61 3.77 -22.80
C LEU A 441 20.78 4.50 -23.49
N PRO A 442 20.52 5.66 -24.13
CA PRO A 442 21.59 6.52 -24.59
C PRO A 442 22.41 6.95 -23.36
N GLU A 443 23.70 6.61 -23.34
CA GLU A 443 24.64 7.01 -22.29
C GLU A 443 24.83 8.52 -22.19
#